data_AF-A0A7S1RQ07-F1
#
_entry.id   AF-A0A7S1RQ07-F1
#
_cell.length_a   1.000
_cell.length_b   1.000
_cell.length_c   1.000
_cell.angle_alpha   90.00
_cell.angle_beta   90.00
_cell.angle_gamma   90.00
#
_symmetry.space_group_name_H-M   'P 1'
#
loop_
_entity.id
_entity.type
_entity.pdbx_description
1 polymer ?
#
loop_
_entity_poly.entity_id
_entity_poly.type
_entity_poly.pdbx_seq_one_letter_code
_entity_poly.pdbx_strand_id
1 'polypeptide(L)'
;SRPCGQTDFGPGDWSWSISLEDFLEFDPDAVIGSPRSLKALRAEGIEQQDVIYRPIEAFEDRDVDPAVARLRHDFCEARRQDLLDLAREARAEFVTASAGLPLKPPPTERQVAMERIAGIDFA
;
A
#
# COMPACT_ATOMS: atom_id res chain seq x y z
N SER A 1 27.37 -7.51 -33.69
CA SER A 1 26.43 -8.21 -32.80
C SER A 1 26.96 -8.16 -31.38
N ARG A 2 26.34 -7.36 -30.51
CA ARG A 2 26.62 -7.33 -29.06
C ARG A 2 25.49 -8.07 -28.33
N PRO A 3 25.79 -8.79 -27.24
CA PRO A 3 24.80 -9.61 -26.56
C PRO A 3 23.75 -8.74 -25.88
N CYS A 4 22.49 -9.05 -26.18
CA CYS A 4 21.32 -8.62 -25.44
C CYS A 4 21.44 -9.16 -24.00
N GLY A 5 21.76 -8.31 -23.02
CA GLY A 5 21.81 -8.74 -21.62
C GLY A 5 22.68 -7.93 -20.66
N GLN A 6 22.98 -6.66 -20.97
CA GLN A 6 23.73 -5.82 -20.04
C GLN A 6 23.00 -4.48 -19.89
N THR A 7 22.19 -4.37 -18.83
CA THR A 7 21.75 -3.08 -18.32
C THR A 7 22.78 -2.63 -17.29
N ASP A 8 23.64 -1.72 -17.73
CA ASP A 8 24.52 -0.94 -16.87
C ASP A 8 23.64 -0.16 -15.89
N PHE A 9 23.59 -0.57 -14.61
CA PHE A 9 22.91 0.20 -13.58
C PHE A 9 23.79 1.39 -13.17
N GLY A 10 23.68 2.49 -13.92
CA GLY A 10 24.12 3.83 -13.51
C GLY A 10 23.09 4.50 -12.60
N PRO A 11 23.50 5.48 -11.76
CA PRO A 11 22.67 6.01 -10.68
C PRO A 11 21.65 7.01 -11.24
N GLY A 12 20.52 6.52 -11.73
CA GLY A 12 19.48 7.43 -12.21
C GLY A 12 18.43 6.82 -13.12
N ASP A 13 18.04 5.55 -12.98
CA ASP A 13 16.98 4.91 -13.77
C ASP A 13 15.65 4.79 -12.98
N TRP A 14 14.95 5.93 -12.90
CA TRP A 14 13.51 6.14 -13.09
C TRP A 14 12.59 5.20 -12.27
N SER A 15 11.93 5.76 -11.26
CA SER A 15 11.00 5.11 -10.31
C SER A 15 9.64 4.68 -10.90
N TRP A 16 9.40 4.89 -12.20
CA TRP A 16 8.12 4.66 -12.88
C TRP A 16 7.67 3.19 -13.03
N SER A 17 8.55 2.22 -12.81
CA SER A 17 8.22 0.79 -12.98
C SER A 17 8.08 0.01 -11.67
N ILE A 18 8.33 0.63 -10.52
CA ILE A 18 8.26 -0.07 -9.22
C ILE A 18 6.81 -0.47 -8.93
N SER A 19 6.60 -1.77 -8.77
CA SER A 19 5.29 -2.38 -8.54
C SER A 19 5.08 -2.70 -7.06
N LEU A 20 3.83 -2.94 -6.65
CA LEU A 20 3.47 -3.36 -5.27
C LEU A 20 4.11 -4.70 -4.83
N GLU A 21 4.77 -5.43 -5.74
CA GLU A 21 5.49 -6.66 -5.44
C GLU A 21 7.01 -6.45 -5.35
N ASP A 22 7.53 -5.37 -5.97
CA ASP A 22 8.96 -5.15 -6.15
C ASP A 22 9.48 -3.92 -5.38
N PHE A 23 8.59 -3.19 -4.68
CA PHE A 23 8.99 -2.02 -3.90
C PHE A 23 9.66 -2.44 -2.58
N LEU A 24 10.58 -1.61 -2.09
CA LEU A 24 11.23 -1.83 -0.82
C LEU A 24 10.25 -1.54 0.33
N GLU A 25 9.73 -2.59 0.95
CA GLU A 25 8.67 -2.49 1.96
C GLU A 25 9.06 -1.73 3.23
N PHE A 26 10.36 -1.63 3.53
CA PHE A 26 10.91 -0.98 4.72
C PHE A 26 11.65 0.33 4.39
N ASP A 27 11.52 0.81 3.16
CA ASP A 27 12.11 2.06 2.74
C ASP A 27 11.08 3.20 2.91
N PRO A 28 11.33 4.20 3.78
CA PRO A 28 10.45 5.35 3.94
C PRO A 28 10.36 6.23 2.69
N ASP A 29 11.32 6.13 1.78
CA ASP A 29 11.34 6.87 0.51
C ASP A 29 10.83 6.01 -0.66
N ALA A 30 10.22 4.85 -0.38
CA ALA A 30 9.68 3.97 -1.42
C ALA A 30 8.60 4.67 -2.25
N VAL A 31 8.76 4.64 -3.58
CA VAL A 31 7.78 5.18 -4.53
C VAL A 31 7.22 4.06 -5.39
N ILE A 32 5.89 3.89 -5.34
CA ILE A 32 5.16 3.00 -6.24
C ILE A 32 4.83 3.76 -7.52
N GLY A 33 5.57 3.50 -8.60
CA GLY A 33 5.38 4.17 -9.89
C GLY A 33 4.50 3.41 -10.89
N SER A 34 4.31 2.11 -10.70
CA SER A 34 3.65 1.27 -11.71
C SER A 34 2.16 1.65 -11.90
N PRO A 35 1.71 2.00 -13.12
CA PRO A 35 0.34 2.43 -13.38
C PRO A 35 -0.73 1.43 -12.94
N ARG A 36 -0.43 0.13 -13.01
CA ARG A 36 -1.36 -0.93 -12.56
C ARG A 36 -1.48 -0.96 -11.03
N SER A 37 -0.37 -0.75 -10.33
CA SER A 37 -0.34 -0.63 -8.87
C SER A 37 -1.06 0.63 -8.40
N LEU A 38 -0.90 1.76 -9.09
CA LEU A 38 -1.67 2.98 -8.78
C LEU A 38 -3.18 2.78 -8.96
N LYS A 39 -3.57 2.02 -9.98
CA LYS A 39 -4.97 1.68 -10.22
C LYS A 39 -5.53 0.76 -9.13
N ALA A 40 -4.74 -0.20 -8.68
CA ALA A 40 -5.09 -1.09 -7.56
C ALA A 40 -5.32 -0.30 -6.26
N LEU A 41 -4.36 0.57 -5.89
CA LEU A 41 -4.49 1.44 -4.72
C LEU A 41 -5.75 2.32 -4.80
N ARG A 42 -6.00 2.94 -5.96
CA ARG A 42 -7.20 3.78 -6.16
C ARG A 42 -8.51 2.99 -6.08
N ALA A 43 -8.52 1.74 -6.55
CA ALA A 43 -9.73 0.90 -6.52
C ALA A 43 -10.15 0.54 -5.09
N GLU A 44 -9.17 0.37 -4.20
CA GLU A 44 -9.37 0.10 -2.77
C GLU A 44 -9.50 1.38 -1.92
N GLY A 45 -9.35 2.56 -2.53
CA GLY A 45 -9.37 3.85 -1.81
C GLY A 45 -8.15 4.07 -0.91
N ILE A 46 -7.03 3.40 -1.21
CA ILE A 46 -5.77 3.47 -0.46
C ILE A 46 -4.89 4.54 -1.08
N GLU A 47 -4.33 5.45 -0.25
CA GLU A 47 -3.37 6.43 -0.73
C GLU A 47 -1.95 5.86 -0.68
N GLN A 48 -1.06 6.34 -1.56
CA GLN A 48 0.34 5.87 -1.57
C GLN A 48 1.02 6.04 -0.20
N GLN A 49 0.73 7.15 0.49
CA GLN A 49 1.29 7.44 1.81
C GLN A 49 0.84 6.47 2.92
N ASP A 50 -0.27 5.75 2.74
CA ASP A 50 -0.74 4.76 3.73
C ASP A 50 0.05 3.45 3.67
N VAL A 51 0.72 3.16 2.55
CA VAL A 51 1.49 1.93 2.33
C VAL A 51 3.00 2.13 2.48
N ILE A 52 3.46 3.39 2.55
CA ILE A 52 4.87 3.74 2.80
C ILE A 52 5.24 3.42 4.25
N TYR A 53 6.41 2.82 4.43
CA TYR A 53 6.94 2.49 5.75
C TYR A 53 7.25 3.74 6.57
N ARG A 54 6.86 3.71 7.84
CA ARG A 54 7.17 4.77 8.80
C ARG A 54 7.97 4.18 9.95
N PRO A 55 9.24 4.58 10.13
CA PRO A 55 10.09 4.01 11.15
C PRO A 55 9.67 4.53 12.54
N ILE A 56 10.05 3.83 13.61
CA ILE A 56 9.60 4.12 14.98
C ILE A 56 10.01 5.53 15.43
N GLU A 57 11.13 6.03 14.94
CA GLU A 57 11.66 7.38 15.20
C GLU A 57 10.69 8.48 14.75
N ALA A 58 9.79 8.20 13.80
CA ALA A 58 8.74 9.12 13.38
C ALA A 58 7.60 9.25 14.42
N PHE A 59 7.51 8.31 15.37
CA PHE A 59 6.52 8.29 16.45
C PHE A 59 7.12 8.68 17.80
N GLU A 60 8.44 8.77 17.89
CA GLU A 60 9.16 9.27 19.05
C GLU A 60 9.15 10.81 19.03
N ASP A 61 8.46 11.40 20.00
CA ASP A 61 8.47 12.85 20.23
C ASP A 61 8.80 13.11 21.70
N ARG A 62 9.33 14.30 22.01
CA ARG A 62 9.82 14.67 23.36
C ARG A 62 8.73 14.55 24.42
N ASP A 63 7.47 14.71 24.03
CA ASP A 63 6.31 14.71 24.92
C ASP A 63 5.50 13.40 24.85
N VAL A 64 6.00 12.36 24.16
CA VAL A 64 5.32 11.07 24.01
C VAL A 64 6.06 9.98 24.77
N ASP A 65 5.33 9.22 25.60
CA ASP A 65 5.90 8.08 26.30
C ASP A 65 6.39 7.00 25.31
N PRO A 66 7.60 6.44 25.48
CA PRO A 66 8.15 5.42 24.59
C PRO A 66 7.24 4.21 24.37
N ALA A 67 6.47 3.79 25.37
CA ALA A 67 5.51 2.70 25.24
C ALA A 67 4.34 3.08 24.32
N VAL A 68 3.90 4.33 24.36
CA VAL A 68 2.85 4.87 23.47
C VAL A 68 3.37 5.03 22.05
N ALA A 69 4.60 5.51 21.86
CA ALA A 69 5.25 5.59 20.56
C ALA A 69 5.32 4.21 19.90
N ARG A 70 5.75 3.19 20.66
CA ARG A 70 5.79 1.80 20.19
C ARG A 70 4.41 1.25 19.84
N LEU A 71 3.40 1.48 20.68
CA LEU A 71 2.03 1.04 20.38
C LEU A 71 1.48 1.66 19.09
N ARG A 72 1.75 2.97 18.88
CA ARG A 72 1.35 3.67 17.66
C ARG A 72 2.06 3.13 16.43
N HIS A 73 3.37 2.88 16.54
CA HIS A 73 4.16 2.25 15.50
C HIS A 73 3.58 0.87 15.16
N ASP A 74 3.39 -0.01 16.14
CA ASP A 74 2.90 -1.37 15.95
C ASP A 74 1.50 -1.39 15.30
N PHE A 75 0.60 -0.49 15.71
CA PHE A 75 -0.71 -0.32 15.07
C PHE A 75 -0.59 0.17 13.63
N CYS A 76 0.26 1.18 13.37
CA CYS A 76 0.45 1.71 12.03
C CYS A 76 1.06 0.67 11.09
N GLU A 77 1.99 -0.13 11.59
CA GLU A 77 2.66 -1.20 10.85
C GLU A 77 1.70 -2.35 10.55
N ALA A 78 0.89 -2.78 11.52
CA ALA A 78 -0.16 -3.78 11.29
C ALA A 78 -1.16 -3.30 10.23
N ARG A 79 -1.65 -2.06 10.36
CA ARG A 79 -2.55 -1.46 9.36
C ARG A 79 -1.91 -1.38 7.99
N ARG A 80 -0.62 -1.03 7.91
CA ARG A 80 0.12 -0.96 6.64
C ARG A 80 0.18 -2.32 5.96
N GLN A 81 0.45 -3.38 6.71
CA GLN A 81 0.48 -4.75 6.19
C GLN A 81 -0.90 -5.17 5.66
N ASP A 82 -1.97 -4.90 6.40
CA ASP A 82 -3.34 -5.17 5.95
C ASP A 82 -3.67 -4.45 4.63
N LEU A 83 -3.27 -3.17 4.52
CA LEU A 83 -3.48 -2.37 3.31
C LEU A 83 -2.65 -2.88 2.12
N LEU A 84 -1.43 -3.35 2.36
CA LEU A 84 -0.59 -3.95 1.32
C LEU A 84 -1.19 -5.23 0.79
N ASP A 85 -1.74 -6.08 1.64
CA ASP A 85 -2.38 -7.32 1.23
C ASP A 85 -3.63 -7.05 0.38
N LEU A 86 -4.45 -6.07 0.76
CA LEU A 86 -5.58 -5.60 -0.05
C LEU A 86 -5.12 -5.05 -1.41
N ALA A 87 -4.09 -4.20 -1.42
CA ALA A 87 -3.56 -3.62 -2.65
C ALA A 87 -2.95 -4.68 -3.58
N ARG A 88 -2.32 -5.72 -3.03
CA ARG A 88 -1.80 -6.89 -3.76
C ARG A 88 -2.93 -7.72 -4.36
N GLU A 89 -3.98 -8.01 -3.60
CA GLU A 89 -5.18 -8.72 -4.10
C GLU A 89 -5.80 -7.95 -5.27
N ALA A 90 -6.01 -6.63 -5.11
CA ALA A 90 -6.57 -5.77 -6.16
C ALA A 90 -5.66 -5.69 -7.40
N ARG A 91 -4.32 -5.66 -7.23
CA ARG A 91 -3.39 -5.69 -8.36
C ARG A 91 -3.46 -7.03 -9.09
N ALA A 92 -3.47 -8.15 -8.37
CA ALA A 92 -3.59 -9.48 -8.95
C ALA A 92 -4.90 -9.59 -9.75
N GLU A 93 -5.97 -8.98 -9.26
CA GLU A 93 -7.23 -8.87 -9.99
C GLU A 93 -7.08 -8.06 -11.28
N PHE A 94 -6.45 -6.89 -11.27
CA PHE A 94 -6.25 -6.12 -12.51
C PHE A 94 -5.38 -6.85 -13.55
N VAL A 95 -4.38 -7.60 -13.09
CA VAL A 95 -3.54 -8.43 -13.97
C VAL A 95 -4.37 -9.59 -14.54
N THR A 96 -5.19 -10.25 -13.72
CA THR A 96 -5.99 -11.42 -14.12
C THR A 96 -7.23 -11.04 -14.94
N ALA A 97 -7.87 -9.90 -14.65
CA ALA A 97 -8.98 -9.34 -15.42
C ALA A 97 -8.53 -8.89 -16.82
N SER A 98 -7.29 -8.39 -16.95
CA SER A 98 -6.69 -8.17 -18.26
C SER A 98 -6.44 -9.47 -19.05
N ALA A 99 -6.47 -10.62 -18.36
CA ALA A 99 -6.41 -11.97 -18.91
C ALA A 99 -7.79 -12.67 -19.06
N GLY A 100 -8.91 -11.98 -18.76
CA GLY A 100 -10.27 -12.44 -19.12
C GLY A 100 -11.07 -13.23 -18.06
N LEU A 101 -10.73 -13.14 -16.77
CA LEU A 101 -11.51 -13.77 -15.67
C LEU A 101 -12.40 -12.75 -14.92
N PRO A 102 -13.54 -13.18 -14.33
CA PRO A 102 -14.53 -12.27 -13.77
C PRO A 102 -14.03 -11.57 -12.50
N LEU A 103 -14.18 -10.24 -12.48
CA LEU A 103 -13.89 -9.38 -11.33
C LEU A 103 -14.81 -9.70 -10.16
N LYS A 104 -14.26 -9.70 -8.95
CA LYS A 104 -15.02 -9.57 -7.71
C LYS A 104 -15.67 -8.19 -7.74
N PRO A 105 -16.94 -8.04 -7.30
CA PRO A 105 -17.57 -6.73 -7.31
C PRO A 105 -16.71 -5.75 -6.47
N PRO A 106 -16.53 -4.51 -6.94
CA PRO A 106 -15.75 -3.50 -6.22
C PRO A 106 -16.27 -3.37 -4.78
N PRO A 107 -15.44 -2.97 -3.81
CA PRO A 107 -15.86 -2.79 -2.42
C PRO A 107 -16.77 -1.55 -2.27
N THR A 108 -17.88 -1.51 -3.00
CA THR A 108 -18.88 -0.45 -2.93
C THR A 108 -19.81 -0.63 -1.73
N GLU A 109 -19.60 -1.66 -0.89
CA GLU A 109 -20.49 -1.94 0.25
C GLU A 109 -19.79 -2.57 1.47
N ARG A 110 -18.45 -2.72 1.48
CA ARG A 110 -17.76 -3.27 2.67
C ARG A 110 -17.47 -2.22 3.75
N GLN A 111 -17.24 -0.96 3.37
CA GLN A 111 -17.01 0.12 4.35
C GLN A 111 -18.34 0.69 4.88
N VAL A 112 -19.41 0.74 4.07
CA VAL A 112 -20.72 1.27 4.50
C VAL A 112 -21.48 0.30 5.41
N ALA A 113 -21.13 -1.00 5.41
CA ALA A 113 -21.78 -2.00 6.26
C ALA A 113 -21.24 -2.04 7.70
N MET A 114 -20.02 -1.55 7.96
CA MET A 114 -19.45 -1.56 9.32
C MET A 114 -19.90 -0.34 10.16
N GLU A 115 -20.33 0.76 9.52
CA GLU A 115 -20.91 1.92 10.21
C GLU A 115 -22.41 1.79 10.52
N ARG A 116 -23.07 0.70 10.10
CA ARG A 116 -24.51 0.47 10.40
C ARG A 116 -24.79 -0.48 11.56
N ILE A 117 -23.75 -1.01 12.22
CA ILE A 117 -23.91 -1.94 13.37
C ILE A 117 -23.57 -1.25 14.71
N ALA A 118 -23.02 -0.04 14.72
CA ALA A 118 -22.91 0.77 15.93
C ALA A 118 -24.11 1.71 16.02
N GLY A 119 -25.25 1.18 16.46
CA GLY A 119 -26.42 1.98 16.88
C GLY A 119 -26.09 2.83 18.09
N ILE A 120 -25.43 3.98 17.86
CA ILE A 120 -25.26 5.04 18.85
C ILE A 120 -26.10 6.21 18.36
N ASP A 121 -27.34 6.23 18.82
CA ASP A 121 -28.20 7.42 18.78
C ASP A 121 -27.53 8.52 19.62
N PHE A 122 -27.00 9.55 18.96
CA PHE A 122 -26.68 10.82 19.60
C PHE A 122 -27.82 11.80 19.31
N ALA A 123 -28.81 11.82 20.21
CA ALA A 123 -29.82 12.85 20.36
C ALA A 123 -30.14 13.04 21.84
#